data_AF-A0A0D0DIQ8-F1
#
_entry.id   AF-A0A0D0DIQ8-F1
#
_cell.length_a   1.000
_cell.length_b   1.000
_cell.length_c   1.000
_cell.angle_alpha   90.00
_cell.angle_beta   90.00
_cell.angle_gamma   90.00
#
_symmetry.space_group_name_H-M   'P 1'
#
loop_
_entity.id
_entity.type
_entity.pdbx_description
1 polymer ?
#
loop_
_entity_poly.entity_id
_entity_poly.type
_entity_poly.pdbx_seq_one_letter_code
_entity_poly.pdbx_strand_id
1 'polypeptide(L)'
;TASVNTPTCLTLIGPSNFQIWKIQIMVKLWREKVLGVALGTDIFSPTLSRTLMIFGTAMSEEVWKWMEWNERAHRIIQDSISDGLLLKTEMHITVQDLFDALQSIHQAFNLASAFYMFQQLFNSAWSRGSTIFKHIASLWSLETPLARMK
;
A
#
# COMPACT_ATOMS: atom_id res chain seq x y z
N THR A 1 5.76 -11.85 -30.34
CA THR A 1 6.68 -11.22 -29.37
C THR A 1 5.98 -11.14 -28.04
N ALA A 2 6.26 -12.07 -27.13
CA ALA A 2 5.73 -12.03 -25.77
C ALA A 2 6.56 -11.00 -24.98
N SER A 3 5.92 -9.88 -24.59
CA SER A 3 6.53 -8.91 -23.69
C SER A 3 6.65 -9.57 -22.32
N VAL A 4 7.89 -9.85 -21.92
CA VAL A 4 8.23 -10.25 -20.56
C VAL A 4 7.88 -9.05 -19.68
N ASN A 5 6.78 -9.15 -18.93
CA ASN A 5 6.42 -8.18 -17.90
C ASN A 5 7.41 -8.32 -16.75
N THR A 6 8.59 -7.73 -16.89
CA THR A 6 9.51 -7.57 -15.76
C THR A 6 8.76 -6.84 -14.65
N PRO A 7 8.60 -7.42 -13.45
CA PRO A 7 7.97 -6.71 -12.35
C PRO A 7 8.90 -5.56 -11.98
N THR A 8 8.62 -4.39 -12.52
CA THR A 8 9.34 -3.19 -12.12
C THR A 8 8.86 -2.88 -10.72
N CYS A 9 9.74 -3.03 -9.72
CA CYS A 9 9.45 -2.67 -8.34
C CYS A 9 8.86 -1.25 -8.31
N LEU A 10 7.60 -1.13 -7.88
CA LEU A 10 6.91 0.15 -7.90
C LEU A 10 7.34 0.96 -6.69
N THR A 11 7.83 2.17 -6.98
CA THR A 11 8.10 3.16 -5.96
C THR A 11 6.78 3.83 -5.57
N LEU A 12 6.21 3.43 -4.43
CA LEU A 12 4.90 3.89 -3.91
C LEU A 12 4.97 5.30 -3.28
N ILE A 13 5.64 6.24 -3.96
CA ILE A 13 5.84 7.61 -3.46
C ILE A 13 4.62 8.51 -3.72
N GLY A 14 3.66 8.11 -4.56
CA GLY A 14 2.52 8.97 -4.91
C GLY A 14 1.17 8.26 -4.82
N PRO A 15 0.06 9.01 -4.61
CA PRO A 15 -1.28 8.44 -4.50
C PRO A 15 -1.67 7.56 -5.69
N SER A 16 -1.46 8.05 -6.91
CA SER A 16 -1.78 7.31 -8.13
C SER A 16 -0.95 6.03 -8.26
N ASN A 17 0.33 6.06 -7.87
CA ASN A 17 1.20 4.89 -7.95
C ASN A 17 0.78 3.82 -6.94
N PHE A 18 0.39 4.23 -5.73
CA PHE A 18 -0.11 3.31 -4.71
C PHE A 18 -1.43 2.64 -5.12
N GLN A 19 -2.39 3.40 -5.67
CA GLN A 19 -3.66 2.83 -6.10
C GLN A 19 -3.50 1.85 -7.28
N ILE A 20 -2.65 2.18 -8.25
CA ILE A 20 -2.33 1.28 -9.37
C ILE A 20 -1.68 0.01 -8.86
N TRP A 21 -0.67 0.14 -7.98
CA TRP A 21 -0.02 -0.99 -7.35
C TRP A 21 -1.01 -1.86 -6.57
N LYS A 22 -1.90 -1.25 -5.76
CA LYS A 22 -2.91 -1.95 -4.97
C LYS A 22 -3.83 -2.80 -5.86
N ILE A 23 -4.27 -2.28 -6.99
CA ILE A 23 -5.07 -3.05 -7.96
C ILE A 23 -4.26 -4.22 -8.53
N GLN A 24 -3.02 -3.97 -8.96
CA GLN A 24 -2.17 -5.01 -9.54
C GLN A 24 -1.85 -6.12 -8.55
N ILE A 25 -1.55 -5.79 -7.30
CA ILE A 25 -1.21 -6.76 -6.28
C ILE A 25 -2.43 -7.58 -5.84
N MET A 26 -3.61 -6.95 -5.71
CA MET A 26 -4.86 -7.66 -5.44
C MET A 26 -5.16 -8.70 -6.52
N VAL A 27 -4.95 -8.37 -7.80
CA VAL A 27 -5.12 -9.33 -8.90
C VAL A 27 -4.14 -10.49 -8.80
N LYS A 28 -2.87 -10.24 -8.44
CA LYS A 28 -1.88 -11.30 -8.25
C LYS A 28 -2.25 -12.22 -7.08
N LEU A 29 -2.57 -11.65 -5.92
CA LEU A 29 -2.97 -12.40 -4.72
C LEU A 29 -4.24 -13.23 -4.96
N TRP A 30 -5.19 -12.68 -5.72
CA TRP A 30 -6.41 -13.40 -6.10
C TRP A 30 -6.14 -14.61 -6.99
N ARG A 31 -5.29 -14.45 -8.03
CA ARG A 31 -4.88 -15.55 -8.91
C ARG A 31 -4.19 -16.68 -8.14
N GLU A 32 -3.43 -16.30 -7.13
CA GLU A 32 -2.68 -17.21 -6.26
C GLU A 32 -3.53 -17.78 -5.11
N LYS A 33 -4.82 -17.39 -5.03
CA LYS A 33 -5.80 -17.80 -4.00
C LYS A 33 -5.38 -17.47 -2.56
N VAL A 34 -4.59 -16.42 -2.38
CA VAL A 34 -4.11 -15.96 -1.06
C VAL A 34 -4.56 -14.54 -0.70
N LEU A 35 -5.50 -13.97 -1.48
CA LEU A 35 -6.05 -12.65 -1.21
C LEU A 35 -6.75 -12.57 0.16
N GLY A 36 -7.49 -13.62 0.56
CA GLY A 36 -8.20 -13.63 1.82
C GLY A 36 -7.27 -13.61 3.04
N VAL A 37 -6.10 -14.25 2.93
CA VAL A 37 -5.02 -14.21 3.92
C VAL A 37 -4.40 -12.82 4.01
N ALA A 38 -4.16 -12.17 2.87
CA ALA A 38 -3.62 -10.80 2.82
C ALA A 38 -4.56 -9.74 3.41
N LEU A 39 -5.87 -9.92 3.22
CA LEU A 39 -6.90 -8.99 3.73
C LEU A 39 -7.40 -9.35 5.13
N GLY A 40 -6.93 -10.45 5.72
CA GLY A 40 -7.42 -10.95 7.01
C GLY A 40 -8.90 -11.38 6.99
N THR A 41 -9.48 -11.62 5.81
CA THR A 41 -10.88 -12.07 5.67
C THR A 41 -11.01 -13.59 5.77
N ASP A 42 -9.91 -14.32 5.59
CA ASP A 42 -9.88 -15.76 5.84
C ASP A 42 -9.94 -15.99 7.35
N ILE A 43 -10.92 -16.79 7.78
CA ILE A 43 -11.33 -17.00 9.19
C ILE A 43 -10.19 -17.57 10.07
N PHE A 44 -9.13 -18.09 9.47
CA PHE A 44 -8.00 -18.71 10.16
C PHE A 44 -6.87 -17.71 10.49
N SER A 45 -7.13 -16.71 11.33
CA SER A 45 -6.06 -15.86 11.88
C SER A 45 -5.41 -16.50 13.14
N PRO A 46 -4.09 -16.31 13.38
CA PRO A 46 -3.39 -16.89 14.54
C PRO A 46 -4.02 -16.50 15.89
N THR A 47 -4.69 -15.35 15.95
CA THR A 47 -5.42 -14.86 17.13
C THR A 47 -6.62 -15.74 17.49
N LEU A 48 -7.31 -16.33 16.50
CA LEU A 48 -8.36 -17.32 16.74
C LEU A 48 -7.76 -18.66 17.19
N SER A 49 -6.57 -18.99 16.66
CA SER A 49 -5.84 -20.22 16.97
C SER A 49 -5.33 -20.28 18.41
N ARG A 50 -4.92 -19.16 19.03
CA ARG A 50 -4.49 -19.14 20.44
C ARG A 50 -5.59 -19.59 21.41
N THR A 51 -6.85 -19.27 21.12
CA THR A 51 -8.02 -19.72 21.90
C THR A 51 -8.38 -21.18 21.59
N LEU A 52 -8.13 -21.64 20.37
CA LEU A 52 -8.51 -22.97 19.89
C LEU A 52 -7.45 -24.06 20.19
N MET A 53 -6.18 -23.68 20.40
CA MET A 53 -5.03 -24.54 20.76
C MET A 53 -5.26 -25.47 21.97
N ILE A 54 -6.30 -25.20 22.77
CA ILE A 54 -6.68 -26.03 23.93
C ILE A 54 -7.36 -27.35 23.49
N PHE A 55 -7.80 -27.49 22.23
CA PHE A 55 -8.67 -28.59 21.78
C PHE A 55 -8.11 -29.40 20.58
N GLY A 56 -7.03 -30.15 20.79
CA GLY A 56 -6.75 -31.43 20.11
C GLY A 56 -6.37 -31.45 18.61
N THR A 57 -5.09 -31.76 18.36
CA THR A 57 -4.45 -32.61 17.31
C THR A 57 -4.85 -32.57 15.81
N ALA A 58 -6.03 -32.11 15.39
CA ALA A 58 -6.39 -31.94 13.97
C ALA A 58 -5.87 -30.62 13.35
N MET A 59 -5.35 -29.73 14.19
CA MET A 59 -5.08 -28.32 13.88
C MET A 59 -3.70 -28.04 13.25
N SER A 60 -2.81 -29.04 13.18
CA SER A 60 -1.44 -28.84 12.66
C SER A 60 -1.41 -28.60 11.16
N GLU A 61 -2.26 -29.29 10.39
CA GLU A 61 -2.26 -29.18 8.93
C GLU A 61 -2.84 -27.85 8.46
N GLU A 62 -3.91 -27.37 9.10
CA GLU A 62 -4.55 -26.10 8.76
C GLU A 62 -3.67 -24.89 9.12
N VAL A 63 -3.03 -24.93 10.29
CA VAL A 63 -2.06 -23.88 10.71
C VAL A 63 -0.85 -23.87 9.77
N TRP A 64 -0.35 -25.04 9.38
CA TRP A 64 0.77 -25.12 8.45
C TRP A 64 0.40 -24.60 7.06
N LYS A 65 -0.76 -24.99 6.55
CA LYS A 65 -1.29 -24.51 5.26
C LYS A 65 -1.52 -23.01 5.26
N TRP A 66 -2.02 -22.45 6.36
CA TRP A 66 -2.16 -20.99 6.50
C TRP A 66 -0.79 -20.30 6.49
N MET A 67 0.21 -20.86 7.19
CA MET A 67 1.57 -20.31 7.20
C MET A 67 2.18 -20.29 5.79
N GLU A 68 1.99 -21.36 5.02
CA GLU A 68 2.40 -21.44 3.61
C GLU A 68 1.72 -20.36 2.75
N TRP A 69 0.41 -20.16 2.92
CA TRP A 69 -0.33 -19.12 2.22
C TRP A 69 0.11 -17.71 2.62
N ASN A 70 0.35 -17.49 3.91
CA ASN A 70 0.86 -16.23 4.44
C ASN A 70 2.23 -15.92 3.82
N GLU A 71 3.17 -16.86 3.83
CA GLU A 71 4.49 -16.68 3.20
C GLU A 71 4.38 -16.40 1.70
N ARG A 72 3.53 -17.14 0.99
CA ARG A 72 3.32 -16.94 -0.45
C ARG A 72 2.81 -15.54 -0.75
N ALA A 73 1.80 -15.09 0.00
CA ALA A 73 1.24 -13.76 -0.13
C ALA A 73 2.27 -12.67 0.22
N HIS A 74 3.06 -12.92 1.27
CA HIS A 74 4.12 -12.02 1.73
C HIS A 74 5.18 -11.80 0.63
N ARG A 75 5.69 -12.88 0.02
CA ARG A 75 6.66 -12.80 -1.09
C ARG A 75 6.10 -12.04 -2.29
N ILE A 76 4.85 -12.31 -2.68
CA ILE A 76 4.19 -11.60 -3.79
C ILE A 76 4.20 -10.07 -3.56
N ILE A 77 3.90 -9.64 -2.34
CA ILE A 77 3.93 -8.22 -1.96
C ILE A 77 5.37 -7.70 -1.97
N GLN A 78 6.32 -8.38 -1.32
CA GLN A 78 7.73 -7.97 -1.26
C GLN A 78 8.35 -7.80 -2.65
N ASP A 79 8.11 -8.75 -3.56
CA ASP A 79 8.61 -8.72 -4.95
C ASP A 79 8.04 -7.56 -5.78
N SER A 80 6.99 -6.90 -5.28
CA SER A 80 6.30 -5.82 -5.99
C SER A 80 6.63 -4.41 -5.49
N ILE A 81 7.33 -4.30 -4.35
CA ILE A 81 7.71 -3.04 -3.71
C ILE A 81 9.22 -2.79 -3.86
N SER A 82 9.66 -1.56 -3.60
CA SER A 82 11.07 -1.20 -3.63
C SER A 82 11.81 -1.62 -2.36
N ASP A 83 13.13 -1.83 -2.44
CA ASP A 83 13.99 -2.17 -1.29
C ASP A 83 13.85 -1.17 -0.14
N GLY A 84 13.67 0.11 -0.45
CA GLY A 84 13.47 1.15 0.56
C GLY A 84 12.13 1.02 1.32
N LEU A 85 11.09 0.48 0.68
CA LEU A 85 9.83 0.13 1.35
C LEU A 85 9.97 -1.19 2.10
N LEU A 86 10.66 -2.17 1.49
CA LEU A 86 10.93 -3.47 2.10
C LEU A 86 11.60 -3.32 3.47
N LEU A 87 12.65 -2.49 3.56
CA LEU A 87 13.35 -2.19 4.82
C LEU A 87 12.43 -1.59 5.90
N LYS A 88 11.46 -0.76 5.50
CA LYS A 88 10.51 -0.15 6.45
C LYS A 88 9.48 -1.15 6.97
N THR A 89 9.29 -2.25 6.24
CA THR A 89 8.28 -3.26 6.56
C THR A 89 8.87 -4.60 7.00
N GLU A 90 10.19 -4.66 7.23
CA GLU A 90 10.92 -5.90 7.54
C GLU A 90 10.37 -6.64 8.76
N MET A 91 9.90 -5.91 9.78
CA MET A 91 9.40 -6.50 11.03
C MET A 91 8.00 -7.10 10.93
N HIS A 92 7.29 -6.93 9.81
CA HIS A 92 5.93 -7.44 9.67
C HIS A 92 5.94 -8.90 9.22
N ILE A 93 5.61 -9.80 10.15
CA ILE A 93 5.65 -11.25 9.93
C ILE A 93 4.40 -11.74 9.17
N THR A 94 3.23 -11.13 9.42
CA THR A 94 2.02 -11.48 8.69
C THR A 94 1.89 -10.63 7.44
N VAL A 95 1.32 -11.21 6.38
CA VAL A 95 1.05 -10.46 5.14
C VAL A 95 0.02 -9.34 5.36
N GLN A 96 -0.88 -9.52 6.33
CA GLN A 96 -1.85 -8.50 6.73
C GLN A 96 -1.15 -7.30 7.36
N ASP A 97 -0.28 -7.52 8.35
CA ASP A 97 0.49 -6.45 8.99
C ASP A 97 1.37 -5.71 7.97
N LEU A 98 1.96 -6.45 7.02
CA LEU A 98 2.73 -5.88 5.92
C LEU A 98 1.86 -4.95 5.05
N PHE A 99 0.67 -5.41 4.66
CA PHE A 99 -0.24 -4.62 3.84
C PHE A 99 -0.75 -3.37 4.58
N ASP A 100 -1.11 -3.50 5.85
CA ASP A 100 -1.56 -2.40 6.71
C ASP A 100 -0.45 -1.37 6.95
N ALA A 101 0.81 -1.82 7.11
CA ALA A 101 1.97 -0.96 7.21
C ALA A 101 2.23 -0.17 5.93
N LEU A 102 2.16 -0.82 4.76
CA LEU A 102 2.27 -0.14 3.47
C LEU A 102 1.17 0.91 3.29
N GLN A 103 -0.06 0.60 3.71
CA GLN A 103 -1.17 1.55 3.69
C GLN A 103 -0.91 2.74 4.63
N SER A 104 -0.38 2.49 5.83
CA SER A 104 -0.02 3.52 6.81
C SER A 104 1.09 4.44 6.27
N ILE A 105 2.13 3.88 5.64
CA ILE A 105 3.20 4.66 5.00
C ILE A 105 2.64 5.57 3.92
N HIS A 106 1.76 5.05 3.06
CA HIS A 106 1.11 5.84 2.01
C HIS A 106 0.25 6.98 2.59
N GLN A 107 -0.54 6.72 3.63
CA GLN A 107 -1.34 7.75 4.30
C GLN A 107 -0.47 8.85 4.92
N ALA A 108 0.62 8.48 5.60
CA ALA A 108 1.58 9.43 6.16
C ALA A 108 2.22 10.29 5.07
N PHE A 109 2.58 9.69 3.94
CA PHE A 109 3.13 10.44 2.80
C PHE A 109 2.09 11.43 2.24
N ASN A 110 0.84 11.00 2.04
CA ASN A 110 -0.22 11.88 1.56
C ASN A 110 -0.49 13.04 2.53
N LEU A 111 -0.47 12.79 3.83
CA LEU A 111 -0.64 13.84 4.84
C LEU A 111 0.50 14.88 4.78
N ALA A 112 1.75 14.42 4.71
CA ALA A 112 2.90 15.32 4.57
C ALA A 112 2.83 16.14 3.27
N SER A 113 2.46 15.49 2.17
CA SER A 113 2.31 16.13 0.87
C SER A 113 1.17 17.17 0.87
N ALA A 114 0.03 16.85 1.49
CA ALA A 114 -1.07 17.79 1.70
C ALA A 114 -0.63 19.00 2.54
N PHE A 115 0.10 18.77 3.63
CA PHE A 115 0.63 19.86 4.48
C PHE A 115 1.48 20.85 3.67
N TYR A 116 2.45 20.36 2.89
CA TYR A 116 3.29 21.23 2.06
C TYR A 116 2.50 21.97 0.98
N MET A 117 1.46 21.36 0.41
CA MET A 117 0.60 22.04 -0.55
C MET A 117 -0.26 23.13 0.10
N PHE A 118 -0.81 22.89 1.29
CA PHE A 118 -1.51 23.92 2.05
C PHE A 118 -0.58 25.08 2.42
N GLN A 119 0.66 24.79 2.81
CA GLN A 119 1.66 25.81 3.07
C GLN A 119 1.98 26.62 1.80
N GLN A 120 2.13 25.97 0.64
CA GLN A 120 2.34 26.67 -0.63
C GLN A 120 1.15 27.55 -0.99
N LEU A 121 -0.08 27.05 -0.80
CA LEU A 121 -1.29 27.81 -1.05
C LEU A 121 -1.37 29.05 -0.15
N PHE A 122 -1.12 28.90 1.15
CA PHE A 122 -1.16 30.03 2.10
C PHE A 122 -0.09 31.08 1.82
N ASN A 123 1.10 30.64 1.37
CA ASN A 123 2.20 31.54 1.02
C ASN A 123 2.10 32.10 -0.41
N SER A 124 1.09 31.73 -1.18
CA SER A 124 0.91 32.19 -2.56
C SER A 124 0.33 33.62 -2.59
N ALA A 125 1.19 34.61 -2.38
CA ALA A 125 0.82 36.01 -2.57
C ALA A 125 0.90 36.38 -4.07
N TRP A 126 -0.13 37.06 -4.59
CA TRP A 126 -0.07 37.62 -5.93
C TRP A 126 1.00 38.71 -6.01
N SER A 127 2.01 38.51 -6.86
CA SER A 127 3.01 39.54 -7.13
C SER A 127 2.54 40.46 -8.25
N ARG A 128 2.71 41.78 -8.05
CA ARG A 128 2.33 42.83 -9.02
C ARG A 128 3.04 42.70 -10.38
N GLY A 129 4.14 41.93 -10.43
CA GLY A 129 4.89 41.62 -11.65
C GLY A 129 4.33 40.44 -12.48
N SER A 130 3.28 39.77 -12.01
CA SER A 130 2.63 38.67 -12.72
C SER A 130 1.18 39.01 -13.09
N THR A 131 0.70 38.56 -14.24
CA THR A 131 -0.71 38.71 -14.60
C THR A 131 -1.60 37.90 -13.65
N ILE A 132 -2.78 38.42 -13.30
CA ILE A 132 -3.75 37.73 -12.44
C ILE A 132 -4.10 36.32 -12.94
N PHE A 133 -4.19 36.12 -14.27
CA PHE A 133 -4.45 34.81 -14.87
C PHE A 133 -3.35 33.78 -14.57
N LYS A 134 -2.07 34.18 -14.57
CA LYS A 134 -0.95 33.30 -14.21
C LYS A 134 -1.02 32.90 -12.74
N HIS A 135 -1.39 33.83 -11.87
CA HIS A 135 -1.56 33.55 -10.45
C HIS A 135 -2.73 32.58 -10.22
N ILE A 136 -3.89 32.83 -10.83
CA ILE A 136 -5.04 31.91 -10.79
C ILE A 136 -4.62 30.51 -11.28
N ALA A 137 -3.97 30.41 -12.45
CA ALA A 137 -3.50 29.14 -12.99
C ALA A 137 -2.56 28.38 -12.03
N SER A 138 -1.70 29.10 -11.30
CA SER A 138 -0.83 28.47 -10.29
C SER A 138 -1.62 27.88 -9.12
N LEU A 139 -2.70 28.53 -8.67
CA LEU A 139 -3.59 28.01 -7.62
C LEU A 139 -4.30 26.73 -8.10
N TRP A 140 -4.85 26.73 -9.31
CA TRP A 140 -5.50 25.54 -9.90
C TRP A 140 -4.54 24.35 -10.03
N SER A 141 -3.25 24.60 -10.30
CA SER A 141 -2.25 23.53 -10.39
C SER A 141 -2.03 22.78 -9.07
N LEU A 142 -2.34 23.41 -7.92
CA LEU A 142 -2.25 22.81 -6.59
C LEU A 142 -3.51 22.01 -6.19
N GLU A 143 -4.64 22.25 -6.85
CA GLU A 143 -5.91 21.56 -6.56
C GLU A 143 -5.92 20.12 -7.10
N THR A 144 -5.34 19.89 -8.28
CA THR A 144 -5.34 18.57 -8.94
C THR A 144 -4.59 17.49 -8.12
N PRO A 145 -3.41 17.75 -7.53
CA PRO A 145 -2.77 16.80 -6.64
C PRO A 145 -3.55 16.56 -5.35
N LEU A 146 -4.19 17.60 -4.78
CA LEU A 146 -5.00 17.49 -3.56
C LEU A 146 -6.21 16.57 -3.74
N ALA A 147 -6.91 16.69 -4.88
CA ALA A 147 -8.05 15.83 -5.22
C ALA A 147 -7.66 14.34 -5.32
N ARG A 148 -6.40 14.04 -5.65
CA ARG A 148 -5.86 12.67 -5.78
C ARG A 148 -5.42 12.02 -4.48
N MET A 149 -5.43 12.75 -3.36
CA MET A 149 -4.97 12.24 -2.04
C MET A 149 -6.07 11.54 -1.23
N LYS A 150 -7.31 11.50 -1.74
CA LYS A 150 -8.44 10.74 -1.17
C LYS A 150 -8.29 9.24 -1.42
#